data_AF-A0A3E5A204-F1
#
_entry.id   AF-A0A3E5A204-F1
#
_cell.length_a   1.000
_cell.length_b   1.000
_cell.length_c   1.000
_cell.angle_alpha   90.00
_cell.angle_beta   90.00
_cell.angle_gamma   90.00
#
_symmetry.space_group_name_H-M   'P 1'
#
loop_
_entity.id
_entity.type
_entity.pdbx_description
1 polymer ?
#
loop_
_entity_poly.entity_id
_entity_poly.type
_entity_poly.pdbx_seq_one_letter_code
_entity_poly.pdbx_strand_id
1 'polypeptide(L)'
;MKTGNSLRRWKFLTAGLTVITLGMSGILPVSASSMLSVTDEAQIRPIKDGSEKYLMKSDGFYCLKDDGSKDDTAAVHYFDHVKIDGTVLDGFYYHDESGCFQAGSSHMVKLTKLSCSGNSDNAEEPEEFDGYYMVNNLGKLTAAPQVRYISNYTVDKTTFDGYYYFDENGKMVTEPGTHELEMTSNGQKFSGLYYFGGTNGVLVQEAGMTEDGFPVDETGKVTGMEDLGIDTLKPQLEAMISGYDGEWSVYVKDLESNEDFVLNDKPLYSASLIKAFVMAKTYQDMDDVLKNEAEQMKTTVDDTKVQDKVNTLLWNMITVSDNESCNELGRLQSDTYDFIDGAKQVNKYLKKEGYTKTSYQSTLHPSASKLITLGGHNQTTVTDCGKLLERIYRGECVSKEASEEMLDLLKNQQNTSKIPEGLGVDVPTANKTGETDEDQHDIAIVYGTKTTYILCVMSENASNAIANIRNISRVVYNYLNL
;
A
#
# COMPACT_ATOMS: atom_id res chain seq x y z
N MET A 1 -9.92 -22.55 -19.46
CA MET A 1 -10.63 -21.52 -20.24
C MET A 1 -9.63 -20.46 -20.62
N LYS A 2 -9.57 -20.11 -21.92
CA LYS A 2 -8.48 -19.34 -22.53
C LYS A 2 -8.46 -17.89 -22.03
N THR A 3 -7.33 -17.45 -21.48
CA THR A 3 -6.95 -16.04 -21.34
C THR A 3 -6.24 -15.61 -22.63
N GLY A 4 -6.70 -14.52 -23.23
CA GLY A 4 -6.13 -13.94 -24.45
C GLY A 4 -5.89 -12.46 -24.25
N ASN A 5 -4.69 -12.09 -23.82
CA ASN A 5 -4.18 -10.72 -23.85
C ASN A 5 -3.78 -10.37 -25.29
N SER A 6 -4.42 -9.37 -25.89
CA SER A 6 -3.96 -8.79 -27.16
C SER A 6 -3.51 -7.34 -26.95
N LEU A 7 -2.19 -7.17 -26.95
CA LEU A 7 -1.49 -5.89 -27.13
C LEU A 7 -1.86 -5.27 -28.49
N ARG A 8 -2.41 -4.05 -28.49
CA ARG A 8 -2.59 -3.26 -29.72
C ARG A 8 -1.47 -2.23 -29.86
N ARG A 9 -0.61 -2.45 -30.85
CA ARG A 9 0.39 -1.51 -31.39
C ARG A 9 -0.32 -0.36 -32.12
N TRP A 10 0.06 0.89 -31.84
CA TRP A 10 -0.26 2.04 -32.71
C TRP A 10 0.91 2.38 -33.63
N LYS A 11 0.59 2.55 -34.92
CA LYS A 11 1.48 3.03 -35.97
C LYS A 11 1.23 4.52 -36.17
N PHE A 12 2.29 5.33 -36.06
CA PHE A 12 2.29 6.73 -36.45
C PHE A 12 2.27 6.84 -37.99
N LEU A 13 1.39 7.68 -38.53
CA LEU A 13 1.42 8.11 -39.93
C LEU A 13 1.52 9.64 -39.95
N THR A 14 2.73 10.13 -40.25
CA THR A 14 3.02 11.52 -40.61
C THR A 14 2.57 11.79 -42.05
N ALA A 15 1.70 12.77 -42.25
CA ALA A 15 1.43 13.36 -43.56
C ALA A 15 1.66 14.87 -43.48
N GLY A 16 2.74 15.34 -44.11
CA GLY A 16 3.00 16.75 -44.36
C GLY A 16 2.24 17.21 -45.60
N LEU A 17 1.71 18.43 -45.57
CA LEU A 17 1.17 19.08 -46.76
C LEU A 17 1.72 20.51 -46.87
N THR A 18 2.48 20.73 -47.94
CA THR A 18 3.04 22.00 -48.38
C THR A 18 1.98 22.77 -49.16
N VAL A 19 1.75 24.05 -48.84
CA VAL A 19 0.90 24.95 -49.63
C VAL A 19 1.77 25.83 -50.52
N ILE A 20 1.54 25.77 -51.83
CA ILE A 20 2.06 26.69 -52.84
C ILE A 20 0.96 27.69 -53.19
N THR A 21 1.26 28.97 -53.03
CA THR A 21 0.46 30.13 -53.47
C THR A 21 0.61 30.38 -54.97
N LEU A 22 -0.50 30.74 -55.64
CA LEU A 22 -0.51 31.55 -56.86
C LEU A 22 -1.90 32.21 -56.98
N GLY A 23 -1.93 33.54 -57.09
CA GLY A 23 -3.16 34.33 -57.23
C GLY A 23 -3.57 34.57 -58.68
N MET A 24 -4.75 35.17 -58.85
CA MET A 24 -5.00 36.14 -59.91
C MET A 24 -6.29 36.95 -59.63
N SER A 25 -6.21 38.20 -60.03
CA SER A 25 -7.11 39.33 -59.84
C SER A 25 -8.30 39.37 -60.81
N GLY A 26 -9.43 39.90 -60.34
CA GLY A 26 -10.54 40.38 -61.18
C GLY A 26 -11.44 41.33 -60.39
N ILE A 27 -11.50 42.60 -60.80
CA ILE A 27 -12.38 43.64 -60.25
C ILE A 27 -13.60 43.78 -61.17
N LEU A 28 -14.81 43.80 -60.61
CA LEU A 28 -15.92 44.61 -61.12
C LEU A 28 -16.81 45.10 -59.94
N PRO A 29 -17.46 46.28 -60.07
CA PRO A 29 -17.99 47.06 -58.94
C PRO A 29 -19.47 46.76 -58.66
N VAL A 30 -20.01 47.24 -57.52
CA VAL A 30 -21.31 47.93 -57.38
C VAL A 30 -21.69 48.18 -55.91
N SER A 31 -22.12 49.43 -55.68
CA SER A 31 -22.98 50.01 -54.63
C SER A 31 -22.66 49.83 -53.14
N ALA A 32 -22.54 50.99 -52.49
CA ALA A 32 -22.75 51.18 -51.07
C ALA A 32 -24.11 50.63 -50.61
N SER A 33 -24.09 49.82 -49.56
CA SER A 33 -25.19 49.70 -48.61
C SER A 33 -24.59 49.34 -47.25
N SER A 34 -24.96 50.15 -46.27
CA SER A 34 -24.70 49.97 -44.85
C SER A 34 -24.90 48.53 -44.39
N MET A 35 -23.88 47.95 -43.75
CA MET A 35 -23.97 46.72 -42.95
C MET A 35 -23.32 46.98 -41.59
N LEU A 36 -23.92 47.88 -40.81
CA LEU A 36 -23.96 47.70 -39.35
C LEU A 36 -25.15 46.78 -39.07
N SER A 37 -24.87 45.50 -38.83
CA SER A 37 -25.72 44.54 -38.10
C SER A 37 -25.13 43.13 -38.25
N VAL A 38 -24.06 42.84 -37.52
CA VAL A 38 -23.88 41.48 -36.99
C VAL A 38 -24.28 41.61 -35.54
N THR A 39 -25.54 41.29 -35.24
CA THR A 39 -25.91 40.95 -33.88
C THR A 39 -25.16 39.65 -33.56
N ASP A 40 -24.21 39.70 -32.62
CA ASP A 40 -23.68 38.51 -31.96
C ASP A 40 -24.85 37.84 -31.23
N GLU A 41 -25.65 37.06 -31.95
CA GLU A 41 -26.75 36.30 -31.36
C GLU A 41 -26.14 35.24 -30.43
N ALA A 42 -26.48 35.33 -29.14
CA ALA A 42 -26.06 34.34 -28.17
C ALA A 42 -26.49 32.94 -28.62
N GLN A 43 -25.54 32.02 -28.74
CA GLN A 43 -25.84 30.62 -29.06
C GLN A 43 -26.18 29.90 -27.76
N ILE A 44 -27.31 29.19 -27.71
CA ILE A 44 -27.73 28.40 -26.56
C ILE A 44 -27.85 26.92 -26.95
N ARG A 45 -27.31 26.02 -26.13
CA ARG A 45 -27.38 24.57 -26.31
C ARG A 45 -27.76 23.89 -24.99
N PRO A 46 -28.62 22.87 -24.98
CA PRO A 46 -28.84 22.08 -23.76
C PRO A 46 -27.57 21.30 -23.37
N ILE A 47 -27.32 21.17 -22.06
CA ILE A 47 -26.29 20.28 -21.51
C ILE A 47 -26.92 18.89 -21.33
N LYS A 48 -26.25 17.84 -21.80
CA LYS A 48 -26.78 16.46 -21.86
C LYS A 48 -26.19 15.55 -20.77
N ASP A 49 -26.11 16.08 -19.56
CA ASP A 49 -25.63 15.40 -18.35
C ASP A 49 -26.77 15.10 -17.36
N GLY A 50 -28.02 15.35 -17.75
CA GLY A 50 -29.20 15.17 -16.90
C GLY A 50 -29.48 16.33 -15.93
N SER A 51 -28.68 17.40 -15.94
CA SER A 51 -28.86 18.56 -15.05
C SER A 51 -30.03 19.49 -15.42
N GLU A 52 -30.63 19.30 -16.60
CA GLU A 52 -31.65 20.19 -17.18
C GLU A 52 -31.16 21.65 -17.37
N LYS A 53 -29.83 21.83 -17.56
CA LYS A 53 -29.19 23.14 -17.77
C LYS A 53 -28.87 23.42 -19.23
N TYR A 54 -28.54 24.68 -19.50
CA TYR A 54 -28.18 25.16 -20.85
C TYR A 54 -26.83 25.88 -20.86
N LEU A 55 -26.03 25.58 -21.86
CA LEU A 55 -24.81 26.32 -22.18
C LEU A 55 -25.14 27.49 -23.11
N MET A 56 -24.77 28.70 -22.70
CA MET A 56 -24.86 29.91 -23.52
C MET A 56 -23.45 30.42 -23.88
N LYS A 57 -23.22 30.72 -25.16
CA LYS A 57 -22.08 31.52 -25.60
C LYS A 57 -22.52 32.98 -25.82
N SER A 58 -21.86 33.90 -25.12
CA SER A 58 -21.89 35.36 -25.37
C SER A 58 -20.45 35.89 -25.44
N ASP A 59 -20.09 36.86 -24.58
CA ASP A 59 -18.71 37.25 -24.26
C ASP A 59 -17.89 36.13 -23.60
N GLY A 60 -18.55 35.15 -22.97
CA GLY A 60 -17.96 33.94 -22.39
C GLY A 60 -18.88 32.73 -22.56
N PHE A 61 -18.62 31.66 -21.82
CA PHE A 61 -19.51 30.50 -21.70
C PHE A 61 -20.22 30.54 -20.36
N TYR A 62 -21.55 30.44 -20.35
CA TYR A 62 -22.35 30.48 -19.14
C TYR A 62 -23.30 29.30 -19.03
N CYS A 63 -23.52 28.82 -17.82
CA CYS A 63 -24.57 27.88 -17.46
C CYS A 63 -25.84 28.67 -17.15
N LEU A 64 -26.96 28.25 -17.75
CA LEU A 64 -28.28 28.82 -17.53
C LEU A 64 -29.23 27.78 -16.93
N LYS A 65 -30.11 28.26 -16.06
CA LYS A 65 -31.30 27.53 -15.57
C LYS A 65 -32.36 27.44 -16.68
N ASP A 66 -33.40 26.66 -16.44
CA ASP A 66 -34.56 26.49 -17.33
C ASP A 66 -35.31 27.80 -17.59
N ASP A 67 -35.32 28.72 -16.61
CA ASP A 67 -35.90 30.06 -16.74
C ASP A 67 -35.03 31.06 -17.53
N GLY A 68 -33.85 30.62 -18.02
CA GLY A 68 -32.91 31.43 -18.78
C GLY A 68 -32.02 32.35 -17.96
N SER A 69 -32.15 32.37 -16.63
CA SER A 69 -31.21 33.05 -15.74
C SER A 69 -29.89 32.28 -15.63
N LYS A 70 -28.80 32.97 -15.28
CA LYS A 70 -27.51 32.31 -15.02
C LYS A 70 -27.61 31.42 -13.79
N ASP A 71 -26.96 30.27 -13.85
CA ASP A 71 -26.86 29.42 -12.67
C ASP A 71 -25.97 30.09 -11.61
N ASP A 72 -26.44 30.13 -10.37
CA ASP A 72 -25.79 30.78 -9.23
C ASP A 72 -25.21 29.77 -8.23
N THR A 73 -25.27 28.49 -8.58
CA THR A 73 -24.72 27.38 -7.80
C THR A 73 -23.57 26.77 -8.59
N ALA A 74 -22.35 26.79 -8.06
CA ALA A 74 -21.21 26.18 -8.72
C ALA A 74 -21.46 24.69 -9.00
N ALA A 75 -21.16 24.25 -10.22
CA ALA A 75 -21.45 22.89 -10.67
C ALA A 75 -20.41 22.40 -11.69
N VAL A 76 -20.37 21.08 -11.84
CA VAL A 76 -19.59 20.40 -12.87
C VAL A 76 -20.55 19.81 -13.90
N HIS A 77 -20.24 20.01 -15.17
CA HIS A 77 -21.01 19.54 -16.31
C HIS A 77 -20.17 18.73 -17.25
N TYR A 78 -20.75 17.66 -17.79
CA TYR A 78 -20.12 16.84 -18.81
C TYR A 78 -20.59 17.28 -20.21
N PHE A 79 -19.63 17.50 -21.11
CA PHE A 79 -19.88 17.77 -22.51
C PHE A 79 -19.32 16.64 -23.37
N ASP A 80 -20.15 16.06 -24.25
CA ASP A 80 -19.72 15.08 -25.25
C ASP A 80 -19.63 15.77 -26.62
N HIS A 81 -18.41 16.15 -27.01
CA HIS A 81 -18.13 16.78 -28.30
C HIS A 81 -19.08 17.93 -28.70
N VAL A 82 -19.51 18.74 -27.73
CA VAL A 82 -20.48 19.83 -27.94
C VAL A 82 -19.81 20.97 -28.68
N LYS A 83 -20.27 21.24 -29.90
CA LYS A 83 -19.78 22.34 -30.73
C LYS A 83 -20.66 23.58 -30.62
N ILE A 84 -20.05 24.68 -30.20
CA ILE A 84 -20.71 25.99 -30.06
C ILE A 84 -19.71 27.10 -30.40
N ASP A 85 -20.11 28.01 -31.30
CA ASP A 85 -19.27 29.13 -31.75
C ASP A 85 -17.81 28.73 -32.11
N GLY A 86 -17.66 27.66 -32.88
CA GLY A 86 -16.34 27.15 -33.30
C GLY A 86 -15.53 26.42 -32.23
N THR A 87 -15.94 26.47 -30.95
CA THR A 87 -15.32 25.73 -29.84
C THR A 87 -15.94 24.35 -29.71
N VAL A 88 -15.12 23.34 -29.40
CA VAL A 88 -15.58 21.98 -29.07
C VAL A 88 -15.34 21.75 -27.58
N LEU A 89 -16.41 21.56 -26.84
CA LEU A 89 -16.39 21.19 -25.42
C LEU A 89 -16.53 19.69 -25.31
N ASP A 90 -15.52 19.07 -24.73
CA ASP A 90 -15.43 17.61 -24.53
C ASP A 90 -14.78 17.33 -23.17
N GLY A 91 -15.46 16.55 -22.31
CA GLY A 91 -15.07 16.24 -20.93
C GLY A 91 -15.82 17.05 -19.86
N PHE A 92 -15.26 17.12 -18.65
CA PHE A 92 -15.86 17.82 -17.51
C PHE A 92 -15.46 19.29 -17.44
N TYR A 93 -16.44 20.15 -17.19
CA TYR A 93 -16.28 21.60 -17.09
C TYR A 93 -16.96 22.12 -15.84
N TYR A 94 -16.23 22.98 -15.14
CA TYR A 94 -16.68 23.67 -13.94
C TYR A 94 -17.14 25.09 -14.26
N HIS A 95 -18.22 25.53 -13.62
CA HIS A 95 -18.54 26.95 -13.49
C HIS A 95 -18.68 27.35 -12.03
N ASP A 96 -18.40 28.62 -11.74
CA ASP A 96 -18.54 29.21 -10.41
C ASP A 96 -19.98 29.71 -10.14
N GLU A 97 -20.19 30.38 -9.00
CA GLU A 97 -21.49 30.96 -8.61
C GLU A 97 -21.91 32.16 -9.49
N SER A 98 -21.10 32.60 -10.44
CA SER A 98 -21.52 33.56 -11.47
C SER A 98 -22.16 32.87 -12.68
N GLY A 99 -22.15 31.54 -12.70
CA GLY A 99 -22.60 30.72 -13.82
C GLY A 99 -21.59 30.69 -14.96
N CYS A 100 -20.39 31.25 -14.79
CA CYS A 100 -19.40 31.36 -15.85
C CYS A 100 -18.51 30.12 -15.85
N PHE A 101 -18.46 29.39 -16.97
CA PHE A 101 -17.48 28.33 -17.18
C PHE A 101 -16.07 28.90 -17.37
N GLN A 102 -15.96 30.15 -17.82
CA GLN A 102 -14.67 30.73 -18.15
C GLN A 102 -13.89 31.14 -16.90
N ALA A 103 -12.89 30.33 -16.60
CA ALA A 103 -11.92 30.52 -15.54
C ALA A 103 -10.71 31.36 -15.99
N GLY A 104 -10.91 32.55 -16.58
CA GLY A 104 -9.82 33.50 -16.91
C GLY A 104 -8.49 32.86 -17.37
N SER A 105 -7.40 33.12 -16.63
CA SER A 105 -6.17 32.32 -16.74
C SER A 105 -6.32 31.03 -15.93
N SER A 106 -5.73 29.93 -16.42
CA SER A 106 -5.77 28.64 -15.72
C SER A 106 -5.41 28.80 -14.24
N HIS A 107 -6.23 28.25 -13.37
CA HIS A 107 -6.09 28.39 -11.93
C HIS A 107 -6.62 27.17 -11.19
N MET A 108 -6.29 27.08 -9.91
CA MET A 108 -6.71 25.99 -9.07
C MET A 108 -7.95 26.36 -8.27
N VAL A 109 -8.95 25.48 -8.24
CA VAL A 109 -10.18 25.59 -7.47
C VAL A 109 -10.29 24.44 -6.48
N LYS A 110 -10.99 24.66 -5.36
CA LYS A 110 -11.39 23.57 -4.46
C LYS A 110 -12.84 23.20 -4.76
N LEU A 111 -13.06 21.96 -5.18
CA LEU A 111 -14.39 21.38 -5.35
C LEU A 111 -14.73 20.57 -4.10
N THR A 112 -15.99 20.64 -3.65
CA THR A 112 -16.44 19.96 -2.43
C THR A 112 -17.72 19.19 -2.73
N LYS A 113 -17.58 17.88 -2.97
CA LYS A 113 -18.71 16.94 -3.18
C LYS A 113 -19.67 17.39 -4.27
N LEU A 114 -19.12 17.86 -5.40
CA LEU A 114 -19.92 18.08 -6.60
C LEU A 114 -20.03 16.75 -7.34
N SER A 115 -21.16 16.48 -7.97
CA SER A 115 -21.35 15.28 -8.76
C SER A 115 -21.84 15.60 -10.15
N CYS A 116 -21.37 14.83 -11.13
CA CYS A 116 -21.77 14.97 -12.51
C CYS A 116 -22.02 13.57 -13.09
N SER A 117 -23.24 13.32 -13.54
CA SER A 117 -23.51 12.16 -14.38
C SER A 117 -22.80 12.39 -15.71
N GLY A 118 -22.06 11.40 -16.20
CA GLY A 118 -21.46 11.45 -17.54
C GLY A 118 -22.52 11.55 -18.65
N ASN A 119 -22.18 11.11 -19.85
CA ASN A 119 -23.13 11.15 -20.98
C ASN A 119 -24.44 10.42 -20.62
N SER A 120 -25.58 11.11 -20.69
CA SER A 120 -26.89 10.60 -20.26
C SER A 120 -27.37 9.32 -20.96
N ASP A 121 -26.70 8.93 -22.06
CA ASP A 121 -26.98 7.73 -22.84
C ASP A 121 -26.34 6.46 -22.25
N ASN A 122 -25.36 6.59 -21.34
CA ASN A 122 -24.74 5.48 -20.61
C ASN A 122 -25.12 5.55 -19.13
N ALA A 123 -25.66 4.46 -18.58
CA ALA A 123 -25.97 4.32 -17.16
C ALA A 123 -24.69 4.10 -16.33
N GLU A 124 -23.76 5.05 -16.38
CA GLU A 124 -22.59 5.10 -15.51
C GLU A 124 -22.95 5.80 -14.19
N GLU A 125 -22.37 5.33 -13.08
CA GLU A 125 -22.48 5.99 -11.78
C GLU A 125 -21.93 7.43 -11.88
N PRO A 126 -22.53 8.42 -11.19
CA PRO A 126 -22.06 9.79 -11.21
C PRO A 126 -20.60 9.90 -10.78
N GLU A 127 -19.83 10.75 -11.47
CA GLU A 127 -18.46 11.05 -11.05
C GLU A 127 -18.49 12.12 -9.96
N GLU A 128 -17.76 11.87 -8.87
CA GLU A 128 -17.67 12.73 -7.70
C GLU A 128 -16.40 13.58 -7.75
N PHE A 129 -16.56 14.88 -7.54
CA PHE A 129 -15.52 15.89 -7.57
C PHE A 129 -15.32 16.48 -6.16
N ASP A 130 -14.28 15.99 -5.49
CA ASP A 130 -13.85 16.45 -4.17
C ASP A 130 -12.32 16.55 -4.13
N GLY A 131 -11.82 17.76 -3.84
CA GLY A 131 -10.39 18.07 -3.81
C GLY A 131 -10.01 19.34 -4.57
N TYR A 132 -8.71 19.47 -4.87
CA TYR A 132 -8.18 20.60 -5.62
C TYR A 132 -8.06 20.24 -7.09
N TYR A 133 -8.61 21.07 -7.98
CA TYR A 133 -8.60 20.82 -9.41
C TYR A 133 -7.96 21.98 -10.17
N MET A 134 -7.23 21.64 -11.22
CA MET A 134 -6.76 22.63 -12.18
C MET A 134 -7.86 22.89 -13.21
N VAL A 135 -8.32 24.13 -13.28
CA VAL A 135 -9.30 24.58 -14.27
C VAL A 135 -8.57 25.34 -15.35
N ASN A 136 -8.75 24.95 -16.61
CA ASN A 136 -8.17 25.71 -17.72
C ASN A 136 -8.98 26.99 -18.02
N ASN A 137 -8.50 27.78 -18.99
CA ASN A 137 -9.14 29.03 -19.40
C ASN A 137 -10.57 28.90 -19.97
N LEU A 138 -11.08 27.69 -20.19
CA LEU A 138 -12.44 27.41 -20.66
C LEU A 138 -13.32 26.74 -19.59
N GLY A 139 -12.81 26.51 -18.38
CA GLY A 139 -13.54 25.80 -17.34
C GLY A 139 -13.29 24.29 -17.29
N LYS A 140 -12.49 23.74 -18.20
CA LYS A 140 -12.26 22.29 -18.27
C LYS A 140 -11.44 21.81 -17.08
N LEU A 141 -11.91 20.75 -16.42
CA LEU A 141 -11.22 20.06 -15.32
C LEU A 141 -10.29 18.98 -15.86
N THR A 142 -10.79 18.12 -16.76
CA THR A 142 -10.04 16.98 -17.29
C THR A 142 -8.84 17.44 -18.13
N ALA A 143 -7.66 16.84 -17.90
CA ALA A 143 -6.42 17.22 -18.58
C ALA A 143 -5.49 16.02 -18.79
N ALA A 144 -4.48 16.14 -19.64
CA ALA A 144 -3.38 15.17 -19.59
C ALA A 144 -2.68 15.29 -18.22
N PRO A 145 -2.19 14.18 -17.63
CA PRO A 145 -1.40 14.23 -16.41
C PRO A 145 -0.29 15.27 -16.52
N GLN A 146 -0.15 16.10 -15.48
CA GLN A 146 0.72 17.25 -15.54
C GLN A 146 1.27 17.65 -14.19
N VAL A 147 2.47 18.22 -14.21
CA VAL A 147 3.07 18.87 -13.04
C VAL A 147 2.95 20.38 -13.20
N ARG A 148 2.56 21.06 -12.12
CA ARG A 148 2.47 22.53 -12.07
C ARG A 148 3.26 23.05 -10.89
N TYR A 149 4.08 24.05 -11.16
CA TYR A 149 4.64 24.88 -10.10
C TYR A 149 3.58 25.86 -9.63
N ILE A 150 3.32 25.88 -8.34
CA ILE A 150 2.42 26.80 -7.66
C ILE A 150 3.28 27.68 -6.75
N SER A 151 3.10 29.00 -6.82
CA SER A 151 3.91 29.96 -6.09
C SER A 151 3.06 30.68 -5.04
N ASN A 152 3.20 30.30 -3.77
CA ASN A 152 2.52 30.93 -2.63
C ASN A 152 1.02 31.20 -2.86
N TYR A 153 0.30 30.24 -3.45
CA TYR A 153 -1.12 30.37 -3.75
C TYR A 153 -1.96 29.81 -2.61
N THR A 154 -2.94 30.57 -2.14
CA THR A 154 -3.82 30.13 -1.05
C THR A 154 -5.22 29.88 -1.57
N VAL A 155 -5.72 28.66 -1.35
CA VAL A 155 -7.10 28.25 -1.62
C VAL A 155 -7.62 27.48 -0.42
N ASP A 156 -8.83 27.82 0.02
CA ASP A 156 -9.46 27.27 1.23
C ASP A 156 -8.52 27.16 2.45
N LYS A 157 -7.86 28.29 2.78
CA LYS A 157 -6.93 28.43 3.91
C LYS A 157 -5.68 27.54 3.84
N THR A 158 -5.46 26.83 2.74
CA THR A 158 -4.26 26.03 2.50
C THR A 158 -3.38 26.78 1.51
N THR A 159 -2.11 26.97 1.87
CA THR A 159 -1.11 27.59 0.99
C THR A 159 -0.29 26.51 0.31
N PHE A 160 -0.16 26.63 -1.01
CA PHE A 160 0.59 25.73 -1.87
C PHE A 160 1.81 26.48 -2.42
N ASP A 161 2.99 25.88 -2.30
CA ASP A 161 4.25 26.44 -2.77
C ASP A 161 5.19 25.30 -3.17
N GLY A 162 5.42 25.14 -4.48
CA GLY A 162 6.21 24.04 -5.05
C GLY A 162 5.56 23.36 -6.24
N TYR A 163 6.08 22.19 -6.61
CA TYR A 163 5.55 21.38 -7.71
C TYR A 163 4.51 20.38 -7.23
N TYR A 164 3.37 20.32 -7.90
CA TYR A 164 2.28 19.40 -7.58
C TYR A 164 1.88 18.61 -8.83
N TYR A 165 1.56 17.34 -8.61
CA TYR A 165 1.06 16.43 -9.65
C TYR A 165 -0.47 16.52 -9.75
N PHE A 166 -0.96 16.62 -10.97
CA PHE A 166 -2.38 16.55 -11.31
C PHE A 166 -2.62 15.33 -12.20
N ASP A 167 -3.62 14.53 -11.85
CA ASP A 167 -4.00 13.33 -12.59
C ASP A 167 -4.72 13.66 -13.92
N GLU A 168 -5.18 12.61 -14.61
CA GLU A 168 -5.95 12.69 -15.85
C GLU A 168 -7.29 13.43 -15.74
N ASN A 169 -7.84 13.53 -14.53
CA ASN A 169 -9.06 14.28 -14.25
C ASN A 169 -8.77 15.73 -13.86
N GLY A 170 -7.48 16.12 -13.87
CA GLY A 170 -7.01 17.43 -13.42
C GLY A 170 -7.16 17.62 -11.92
N LYS A 171 -7.33 16.55 -11.15
CA LYS A 171 -7.31 16.57 -9.69
C LYS A 171 -5.87 16.54 -9.21
N MET A 172 -5.53 17.40 -8.26
CA MET A 172 -4.25 17.34 -7.55
C MET A 172 -4.22 16.07 -6.70
N VAL A 173 -3.16 15.27 -6.88
CA VAL A 173 -2.88 14.15 -5.98
C VAL A 173 -2.17 14.69 -4.76
N THR A 174 -2.76 14.49 -3.59
CA THR A 174 -2.24 15.00 -2.30
C THR A 174 -1.60 13.91 -1.45
N GLU A 175 -1.83 12.67 -1.84
CA GLU A 175 -1.42 11.44 -1.22
C GLU A 175 0.02 11.10 -1.65
N PRO A 176 0.90 10.74 -0.72
CA PRO A 176 2.27 10.39 -1.06
C PRO A 176 2.36 9.30 -2.12
N GLY A 177 3.18 9.54 -3.13
CA GLY A 177 3.36 8.56 -4.20
C GLY A 177 4.40 8.98 -5.23
N THR A 178 4.73 8.05 -6.11
CA THR A 178 5.65 8.29 -7.22
C THR A 178 4.92 8.32 -8.55
N HIS A 179 5.28 9.27 -9.43
CA HIS A 179 4.66 9.43 -10.75
C HIS A 179 5.71 9.45 -11.85
N GLU A 180 5.47 8.70 -12.93
CA GLU A 180 6.32 8.71 -14.12
C GLU A 180 5.99 9.93 -14.97
N LEU A 181 7.02 10.72 -15.29
CA LEU A 181 6.88 12.02 -15.93
C LEU A 181 7.80 12.14 -17.13
N GLU A 182 7.26 12.66 -18.23
CA GLU A 182 8.00 13.06 -19.42
C GLU A 182 7.50 14.43 -19.90
N MET A 183 7.99 15.51 -19.28
CA MET A 183 7.49 16.86 -19.53
C MET A 183 8.46 17.97 -19.09
N THR A 184 8.06 19.22 -19.29
CA THR A 184 8.76 20.40 -18.75
C THR A 184 7.75 21.31 -18.08
N SER A 185 8.03 21.72 -16.85
CA SER A 185 7.17 22.60 -16.06
C SER A 185 8.00 23.65 -15.33
N ASN A 186 7.63 24.92 -15.49
CA ASN A 186 8.34 26.06 -14.92
C ASN A 186 9.87 26.03 -15.16
N GLY A 187 10.29 25.63 -16.36
CA GLY A 187 11.70 25.52 -16.74
C GLY A 187 12.42 24.24 -16.26
N GLN A 188 11.83 23.46 -15.36
CA GLN A 188 12.37 22.16 -14.95
C GLN A 188 11.92 21.06 -15.91
N LYS A 189 12.88 20.25 -16.38
CA LYS A 189 12.61 19.07 -17.20
C LYS A 189 12.41 17.87 -16.28
N PHE A 190 11.29 17.18 -16.44
CA PHE A 190 10.97 15.92 -15.77
C PHE A 190 11.13 14.77 -16.78
N SER A 191 11.88 13.75 -16.38
CA SER A 191 12.07 12.51 -17.15
C SER A 191 12.37 11.36 -16.18
N GLY A 192 11.45 10.39 -16.12
CA GLY A 192 11.45 9.26 -15.19
C GLY A 192 10.48 9.42 -14.01
N LEU A 193 10.72 8.66 -12.94
CA LEU A 193 9.85 8.58 -11.77
C LEU A 193 10.21 9.65 -10.73
N TYR A 194 9.23 10.38 -10.19
CA TYR A 194 9.43 11.45 -9.20
C TYR A 194 8.50 11.27 -8.00
N TYR A 195 8.97 11.64 -6.80
CA TYR A 195 8.27 11.41 -5.54
C TYR A 195 7.54 12.67 -5.00
N PHE A 196 6.22 12.59 -4.95
CA PHE A 196 5.31 13.61 -4.45
C PHE A 196 4.81 13.25 -3.04
N GLY A 197 5.73 13.12 -2.09
CA GLY A 197 5.41 12.77 -0.69
C GLY A 197 5.45 13.91 0.31
N GLY A 198 5.70 15.15 -0.15
CA GLY A 198 5.74 16.29 0.75
C GLY A 198 4.35 16.66 1.24
N THR A 199 4.28 17.60 2.18
CA THR A 199 3.01 18.09 2.73
C THR A 199 2.02 18.49 1.62
N ASN A 200 0.81 17.92 1.65
CA ASN A 200 -0.23 18.10 0.64
C ASN A 200 0.18 17.66 -0.78
N GLY A 201 1.06 16.66 -0.92
CA GLY A 201 1.47 16.10 -2.22
C GLY A 201 2.48 16.95 -2.99
N VAL A 202 3.22 17.84 -2.32
CA VAL A 202 4.30 18.59 -2.97
C VAL A 202 5.46 17.66 -3.31
N LEU A 203 6.09 17.87 -4.47
CA LEU A 203 7.34 17.22 -4.85
C LEU A 203 8.40 17.45 -3.77
N VAL A 204 8.99 16.37 -3.25
CA VAL A 204 10.09 16.46 -2.29
C VAL A 204 11.38 16.71 -3.07
N GLN A 205 11.96 17.90 -2.96
CA GLN A 205 13.22 18.27 -3.63
C GLN A 205 14.40 18.20 -2.65
N GLU A 206 14.60 17.02 -2.09
CA GLU A 206 15.68 16.71 -1.14
C GLU A 206 16.10 15.25 -1.34
N ALA A 207 17.41 14.99 -1.27
CA ALA A 207 17.91 13.63 -1.37
C ALA A 207 17.51 12.81 -0.13
N GLY A 208 17.02 11.59 -0.34
CA GLY A 208 16.49 10.79 0.75
C GLY A 208 15.87 9.48 0.27
N MET A 209 14.83 9.04 0.98
CA MET A 209 14.09 7.82 0.66
C MET A 209 12.59 8.15 0.64
N THR A 210 11.88 7.53 -0.31
CA THR A 210 10.41 7.53 -0.28
C THR A 210 9.91 6.68 0.90
N GLU A 211 8.64 6.82 1.25
CA GLU A 211 8.00 5.90 2.22
C GLU A 211 8.06 4.42 1.79
N ASP A 212 8.14 4.17 0.48
CA ASP A 212 8.29 2.83 -0.11
C ASP A 212 9.75 2.34 -0.10
N GLY A 213 10.69 3.15 0.39
CA GLY A 213 12.12 2.82 0.47
C GLY A 213 12.92 3.10 -0.80
N PHE A 214 12.35 3.82 -1.78
CA PHE A 214 13.08 4.12 -3.00
C PHE A 214 14.02 5.33 -2.82
N PRO A 215 15.27 5.25 -3.29
CA PRO A 215 16.19 6.39 -3.23
C PRO A 215 15.69 7.54 -4.10
N VAL A 216 15.70 8.74 -3.55
CA VAL A 216 15.42 9.97 -4.32
C VAL A 216 16.61 10.92 -4.28
N ASP A 217 16.88 11.57 -5.40
CA ASP A 217 17.91 12.62 -5.49
C ASP A 217 17.38 14.00 -5.03
N GLU A 218 18.24 15.01 -5.03
CA GLU A 218 17.91 16.39 -4.64
C GLU A 218 16.81 17.05 -5.49
N THR A 219 16.43 16.45 -6.62
CA THR A 219 15.34 16.94 -7.48
C THR A 219 14.00 16.24 -7.20
N GLY A 220 14.00 15.23 -6.32
CA GLY A 220 12.86 14.36 -6.05
C GLY A 220 12.72 13.22 -7.05
N LYS A 221 13.71 13.02 -7.92
CA LYS A 221 13.70 11.92 -8.89
C LYS A 221 14.10 10.62 -8.19
N VAL A 222 13.33 9.56 -8.42
CA VAL A 222 13.67 8.22 -7.97
C VAL A 222 14.87 7.70 -8.78
N THR A 223 15.88 7.19 -8.08
CA THR A 223 17.15 6.71 -8.65
C THR A 223 17.58 5.39 -8.00
N GLY A 224 18.55 4.69 -8.60
CA GLY A 224 19.17 3.51 -7.99
C GLY A 224 18.22 2.32 -7.78
N MET A 225 17.14 2.22 -8.58
CA MET A 225 16.23 1.07 -8.49
C MET A 225 16.92 -0.24 -8.91
N GLU A 226 17.90 -0.14 -9.80
CA GLU A 226 18.77 -1.24 -10.23
C GLU A 226 19.71 -1.76 -9.14
N ASP A 227 19.97 -0.95 -8.11
CA ASP A 227 20.86 -1.26 -6.99
C ASP A 227 20.11 -1.79 -5.75
N LEU A 228 18.79 -1.97 -5.86
CA LEU A 228 17.97 -2.55 -4.81
C LEU A 228 18.33 -4.02 -4.58
N GLY A 229 18.68 -4.35 -3.35
CA GLY A 229 19.02 -5.71 -2.94
C GLY A 229 19.38 -5.79 -1.46
N ILE A 230 19.65 -7.01 -0.99
CA ILE A 230 19.98 -7.24 0.43
C ILE A 230 21.23 -6.46 0.90
N ASP A 231 22.21 -6.28 0.01
CA ASP A 231 23.44 -5.52 0.24
C ASP A 231 23.20 -4.03 0.54
N THR A 232 22.17 -3.44 -0.07
CA THR A 232 21.83 -2.02 0.07
C THR A 232 20.69 -1.78 1.07
N LEU A 233 19.98 -2.84 1.49
CA LEU A 233 18.84 -2.77 2.41
C LEU A 233 19.24 -2.48 3.86
N LYS A 234 20.32 -3.06 4.35
CA LYS A 234 20.75 -2.93 5.76
C LYS A 234 20.84 -1.47 6.26
N PRO A 235 21.59 -0.55 5.61
CA PRO A 235 21.67 0.84 6.07
C PRO A 235 20.32 1.57 6.06
N GLN A 236 19.39 1.16 5.19
CA GLN A 236 18.04 1.74 5.15
C GLN A 236 17.22 1.33 6.35
N LEU A 237 17.21 0.04 6.69
CA LEU A 237 16.52 -0.43 7.87
C LEU A 237 17.15 0.14 9.15
N GLU A 238 18.48 0.31 9.21
CA GLU A 238 19.17 0.99 10.31
C GLU A 238 18.68 2.43 10.48
N ALA A 239 18.57 3.19 9.39
CA ALA A 239 18.06 4.56 9.42
C ALA A 239 16.59 4.62 9.86
N MET A 240 15.74 3.73 9.32
CA MET A 240 14.31 3.65 9.67
C MET A 240 14.12 3.40 11.16
N ILE A 241 14.72 2.34 11.71
CA ILE A 241 14.53 1.98 13.12
C ILE A 241 15.16 3.00 14.08
N SER A 242 16.18 3.75 13.64
CA SER A 242 16.75 4.85 14.43
C SER A 242 15.82 6.06 14.55
N GLY A 243 14.89 6.21 13.59
CA GLY A 243 13.84 7.24 13.62
C GLY A 243 12.59 6.83 14.40
N TYR A 244 12.46 5.56 14.77
CA TYR A 244 11.33 5.04 15.53
C TYR A 244 11.53 5.17 17.03
N ASP A 245 10.44 5.36 17.78
CA ASP A 245 10.44 5.23 19.23
C ASP A 245 10.51 3.77 19.66
N GLY A 246 10.96 3.52 20.89
CA GLY A 246 11.10 2.17 21.45
C GLY A 246 12.36 1.43 21.03
N GLU A 247 12.45 0.15 21.38
CA GLU A 247 13.53 -0.74 20.98
C GLU A 247 13.10 -1.62 19.81
N TRP A 248 13.98 -1.79 18.82
CA TRP A 248 13.68 -2.54 17.59
C TRP A 248 14.80 -3.51 17.26
N SER A 249 14.43 -4.77 16.97
CA SER A 249 15.32 -5.80 16.42
C SER A 249 14.76 -6.29 15.09
N VAL A 250 15.63 -6.46 14.10
CA VAL A 250 15.25 -6.89 12.75
C VAL A 250 16.22 -7.94 12.22
N TYR A 251 15.72 -9.02 11.65
CA TYR A 251 16.49 -10.00 10.90
C TYR A 251 15.90 -10.17 9.51
N VAL A 252 16.75 -10.16 8.49
CA VAL A 252 16.37 -10.39 7.10
C VAL A 252 17.28 -11.47 6.53
N LYS A 253 16.69 -12.46 5.85
CA LYS A 253 17.42 -13.48 5.10
C LYS A 253 16.79 -13.70 3.74
N ASP A 254 17.55 -13.53 2.68
CA ASP A 254 17.19 -14.00 1.35
C ASP A 254 17.51 -15.50 1.27
N LEU A 255 16.49 -16.34 1.02
CA LEU A 255 16.67 -17.80 1.03
C LEU A 255 17.27 -18.34 -0.28
N GLU A 256 17.26 -17.55 -1.36
CA GLU A 256 17.84 -17.91 -2.65
C GLU A 256 19.34 -17.63 -2.70
N SER A 257 19.76 -16.39 -2.38
CA SER A 257 21.19 -16.03 -2.28
C SER A 257 21.86 -16.58 -1.01
N ASN A 258 21.04 -16.92 0.00
CA ASN A 258 21.47 -17.31 1.35
C ASN A 258 22.18 -16.20 2.14
N GLU A 259 22.08 -14.95 1.69
CA GLU A 259 22.59 -13.79 2.41
C GLU A 259 21.61 -13.36 3.51
N ASP A 260 22.15 -12.85 4.62
CA ASP A 260 21.35 -12.35 5.74
C ASP A 260 22.05 -11.21 6.48
N PHE A 261 21.27 -10.44 7.21
CA PHE A 261 21.78 -9.50 8.19
C PHE A 261 20.83 -9.38 9.38
N VAL A 262 21.37 -8.85 10.48
CA VAL A 262 20.63 -8.58 11.71
C VAL A 262 20.94 -7.20 12.26
N LEU A 263 19.91 -6.54 12.79
CA LEU A 263 19.97 -5.28 13.50
C LEU A 263 19.52 -5.51 14.95
N ASN A 264 20.34 -5.06 15.90
CA ASN A 264 20.05 -5.06 17.33
C ASN A 264 19.63 -6.43 17.92
N ASP A 265 20.32 -7.54 17.60
CA ASP A 265 19.99 -8.92 18.04
C ASP A 265 20.04 -9.18 19.56
N LYS A 266 19.11 -8.56 20.29
CA LYS A 266 18.96 -8.64 21.74
C LYS A 266 17.82 -9.62 22.09
N PRO A 267 17.96 -10.38 23.20
CA PRO A 267 16.83 -11.09 23.78
C PRO A 267 15.78 -10.08 24.25
N LEU A 268 14.57 -10.20 23.72
CA LEU A 268 13.39 -9.41 24.09
C LEU A 268 12.30 -10.35 24.61
N TYR A 269 11.31 -9.83 25.33
CA TYR A 269 10.14 -10.60 25.73
C TYR A 269 9.51 -11.20 24.46
N SER A 270 9.26 -12.51 24.43
CA SER A 270 8.86 -13.16 23.18
C SER A 270 7.40 -12.91 22.80
N ALA A 271 6.58 -12.52 23.79
CA ALA A 271 5.13 -12.69 23.73
C ALA A 271 4.77 -14.07 23.12
N SER A 272 3.88 -14.09 22.14
CA SER A 272 3.44 -15.33 21.46
C SER A 272 4.43 -15.92 20.45
N LEU A 273 5.58 -15.29 20.16
CA LEU A 273 6.60 -15.90 19.28
C LEU A 273 7.16 -17.21 19.85
N ILE A 274 7.16 -17.38 21.18
CA ILE A 274 7.60 -18.62 21.83
C ILE A 274 6.82 -19.85 21.37
N LYS A 275 5.57 -19.66 20.92
CA LYS A 275 4.69 -20.72 20.43
C LYS A 275 5.28 -21.44 19.21
N ALA A 276 6.04 -20.75 18.36
CA ALA A 276 6.71 -21.37 17.22
C ALA A 276 7.77 -22.39 17.67
N PHE A 277 8.49 -22.10 18.75
CA PHE A 277 9.47 -23.03 19.32
C PHE A 277 8.80 -24.17 20.09
N VAL A 278 7.70 -23.92 20.79
CA VAL A 278 6.90 -24.96 21.43
C VAL A 278 6.32 -25.91 20.37
N MET A 279 5.84 -25.40 19.24
CA MET A 279 5.40 -26.21 18.09
C MET A 279 6.54 -27.12 17.60
N ALA A 280 7.71 -26.56 17.30
CA ALA A 280 8.85 -27.35 16.82
C ALA A 280 9.23 -28.45 17.82
N LYS A 281 9.19 -28.14 19.12
CA LYS A 281 9.41 -29.11 20.18
C LYS A 281 8.33 -30.19 20.24
N THR A 282 7.06 -29.83 20.09
CA THR A 282 5.92 -30.75 20.04
C THR A 282 6.08 -31.73 18.87
N TYR A 283 6.47 -31.26 17.69
CA TYR A 283 6.76 -32.13 16.56
C TYR A 283 7.96 -33.05 16.81
N GLN A 284 9.01 -32.55 17.48
CA GLN A 284 10.17 -33.38 17.81
C GLN A 284 9.81 -34.57 18.73
N ASP A 285 8.88 -34.35 19.66
CA ASP A 285 8.49 -35.34 20.67
C ASP A 285 7.04 -35.79 20.48
N MET A 286 6.55 -35.86 19.23
CA MET A 286 5.15 -36.14 18.94
C MET A 286 4.68 -37.46 19.59
N ASP A 287 5.50 -38.51 19.55
CA ASP A 287 5.18 -39.81 20.17
C ASP A 287 4.95 -39.68 21.69
N ASP A 288 5.81 -38.93 22.39
CA ASP A 288 5.69 -38.71 23.83
C ASP A 288 4.50 -37.79 24.15
N VAL A 289 4.26 -36.76 23.35
CA VAL A 289 3.11 -35.86 23.50
C VAL A 289 1.80 -36.62 23.36
N LEU A 290 1.66 -37.47 22.33
CA LEU A 290 0.48 -38.31 22.12
C LEU A 290 0.29 -39.31 23.27
N LYS A 291 1.37 -39.91 23.75
CA LYS A 291 1.32 -40.80 24.92
C LYS A 291 0.83 -40.06 26.16
N ASN A 292 1.40 -38.91 26.47
CA ASN A 292 1.05 -38.12 27.65
C ASN A 292 -0.40 -37.63 27.57
N GLU A 293 -0.88 -37.24 26.38
CA GLU A 293 -2.27 -36.85 26.16
C GLU A 293 -3.24 -38.03 26.33
N ALA A 294 -2.90 -39.21 25.78
CA ALA A 294 -3.71 -40.42 25.95
C ALA A 294 -3.87 -40.79 27.44
N GLU A 295 -2.81 -40.64 28.24
CA GLU A 295 -2.85 -40.84 29.69
C GLU A 295 -3.79 -39.85 30.39
N GLN A 296 -3.78 -38.56 30.00
CA GLN A 296 -4.73 -37.57 30.53
C GLN A 296 -6.19 -37.90 30.17
N MET A 297 -6.41 -38.34 28.92
CA MET A 297 -7.72 -38.75 28.43
C MET A 297 -8.17 -40.12 28.98
N LYS A 298 -7.29 -40.84 29.67
CA LYS A 298 -7.51 -42.22 30.16
C LYS A 298 -7.90 -43.17 29.03
N THR A 299 -7.21 -43.04 27.89
CA THR A 299 -7.38 -43.85 26.68
C THR A 299 -6.03 -44.38 26.18
N THR A 300 -5.98 -44.96 24.99
CA THR A 300 -4.76 -45.44 24.33
C THR A 300 -4.32 -44.46 23.23
N VAL A 301 -3.02 -44.44 22.92
CA VAL A 301 -2.45 -43.61 21.84
C VAL A 301 -3.11 -43.84 20.49
N ASP A 302 -3.56 -45.06 20.21
CA ASP A 302 -4.24 -45.42 18.95
C ASP A 302 -5.68 -44.87 18.83
N ASP A 303 -6.24 -44.26 19.89
CA ASP A 303 -7.53 -43.57 19.82
C ASP A 303 -7.36 -42.27 19.02
N THR A 304 -8.03 -42.19 17.86
CA THR A 304 -7.89 -41.04 16.94
C THR A 304 -8.19 -39.70 17.60
N LYS A 305 -9.00 -39.68 18.67
CA LYS A 305 -9.32 -38.47 19.43
C LYS A 305 -8.09 -37.83 20.10
N VAL A 306 -7.07 -38.63 20.43
CA VAL A 306 -5.81 -38.14 21.00
C VAL A 306 -5.08 -37.28 19.97
N GLN A 307 -4.88 -37.82 18.77
CA GLN A 307 -4.27 -37.09 17.66
C GLN A 307 -5.11 -35.85 17.27
N ASP A 308 -6.43 -36.00 17.17
CA ASP A 308 -7.33 -34.89 16.84
C ASP A 308 -7.21 -33.74 17.86
N LYS A 309 -7.08 -34.07 19.15
CA LYS A 309 -6.89 -33.06 20.20
C LYS A 309 -5.53 -32.38 20.08
N VAL A 310 -4.43 -33.13 19.91
CA VAL A 310 -3.08 -32.53 19.74
C VAL A 310 -3.02 -31.64 18.49
N ASN A 311 -3.63 -32.07 17.38
CA ASN A 311 -3.75 -31.26 16.16
C ASN A 311 -4.55 -29.98 16.41
N THR A 312 -5.65 -30.07 17.18
CA THR A 312 -6.46 -28.91 17.58
C THR A 312 -5.64 -27.93 18.43
N LEU A 313 -4.84 -28.44 19.38
CA LEU A 313 -3.96 -27.60 20.21
C LEU A 313 -2.90 -26.90 19.36
N LEU A 314 -2.27 -27.61 18.42
CA LEU A 314 -1.29 -27.04 17.48
C LEU A 314 -1.91 -25.95 16.60
N TRP A 315 -3.08 -26.23 16.01
CA TRP A 315 -3.84 -25.26 15.22
C TRP A 315 -4.18 -24.03 16.05
N ASN A 316 -4.81 -24.20 17.20
CA ASN A 316 -5.21 -23.07 18.05
C ASN A 316 -4.00 -22.25 18.49
N MET A 317 -2.91 -22.91 18.91
CA MET A 317 -1.68 -22.25 19.36
C MET A 317 -1.02 -21.45 18.24
N ILE A 318 -0.90 -21.99 17.04
CA ILE A 318 -0.19 -21.33 15.94
C ILE A 318 -1.12 -20.42 15.17
N THR A 319 -2.18 -20.95 14.58
CA THR A 319 -3.10 -20.27 13.65
C THR A 319 -3.92 -19.17 14.30
N VAL A 320 -4.39 -19.39 15.54
CA VAL A 320 -5.27 -18.45 16.27
C VAL A 320 -4.54 -17.81 17.46
N SER A 321 -3.28 -18.18 17.70
CA SER A 321 -2.47 -17.68 18.80
C SER A 321 -3.08 -17.93 20.20
N ASP A 322 -3.72 -19.07 20.44
CA ASP A 322 -4.29 -19.41 21.73
C ASP A 322 -3.22 -19.67 22.81
N ASN A 323 -3.38 -19.05 23.97
CA ASN A 323 -2.44 -19.18 25.09
C ASN A 323 -2.63 -20.47 25.87
N GLU A 324 -3.88 -20.93 26.04
CA GLU A 324 -4.13 -22.16 26.80
C GLU A 324 -3.58 -23.38 26.07
N SER A 325 -3.73 -23.43 24.75
CA SER A 325 -3.18 -24.50 23.91
C SER A 325 -1.65 -24.56 23.99
N CYS A 326 -0.97 -23.41 24.04
CA CYS A 326 0.47 -23.36 24.29
C CYS A 326 0.83 -23.92 25.68
N ASN A 327 0.08 -23.53 26.70
CA ASN A 327 0.29 -23.99 28.06
C ASN A 327 0.09 -25.52 28.15
N GLU A 328 -0.99 -26.04 27.56
CA GLU A 328 -1.32 -27.47 27.52
C GLU A 328 -0.23 -28.27 26.78
N LEU A 329 0.17 -27.84 25.58
CA LEU A 329 1.30 -28.44 24.87
C LEU A 329 2.61 -28.35 25.66
N GLY A 330 2.82 -27.27 26.42
CA GLY A 330 3.95 -27.13 27.33
C GLY A 330 3.97 -28.18 28.44
N ARG A 331 2.81 -28.56 29.00
CA ARG A 331 2.70 -29.65 30.01
C ARG A 331 2.89 -31.02 29.39
N LEU A 332 2.36 -31.23 28.18
CA LEU A 332 2.47 -32.49 27.46
C LEU A 332 3.91 -32.87 27.11
N GLN A 333 4.86 -31.94 27.23
CA GLN A 333 6.30 -32.23 27.19
C GLN A 333 6.81 -33.02 28.41
N SER A 334 5.97 -33.26 29.43
CA SER A 334 6.28 -34.02 30.63
C SER A 334 5.32 -35.18 30.81
N ASP A 335 5.84 -36.35 31.18
CA ASP A 335 5.05 -37.55 31.52
C ASP A 335 4.16 -37.35 32.75
N THR A 336 4.53 -36.42 33.62
CA THR A 336 3.73 -36.01 34.79
C THR A 336 2.69 -34.93 34.48
N TYR A 337 2.61 -34.44 33.23
CA TYR A 337 1.76 -33.32 32.82
C TYR A 337 2.01 -32.03 33.63
N ASP A 338 3.24 -31.86 34.13
CA ASP A 338 3.67 -30.68 34.88
C ASP A 338 4.31 -29.64 33.95
N PHE A 339 3.93 -28.37 34.14
CA PHE A 339 4.40 -27.28 33.30
C PHE A 339 5.89 -26.97 33.52
N ILE A 340 6.36 -27.00 34.76
CA ILE A 340 7.75 -26.66 35.10
C ILE A 340 8.70 -27.68 34.48
N ASP A 341 8.36 -28.97 34.56
CA ASP A 341 9.16 -30.03 33.95
C ASP A 341 9.07 -30.00 32.43
N GLY A 342 7.89 -29.76 31.86
CA GLY A 342 7.73 -29.58 30.42
C GLY A 342 8.52 -28.39 29.87
N ALA A 343 8.51 -27.25 30.57
CA ALA A 343 9.30 -26.06 30.20
C ALA A 343 10.82 -26.33 30.24
N LYS A 344 11.31 -27.15 31.19
CA LYS A 344 12.72 -27.59 31.18
C LYS A 344 13.05 -28.43 29.94
N GLN A 345 12.14 -29.30 29.48
CA GLN A 345 12.37 -30.07 28.25
C GLN A 345 12.41 -29.18 27.01
N VAL A 346 11.52 -28.18 26.92
CA VAL A 346 11.56 -27.16 25.86
C VAL A 346 12.91 -26.43 25.88
N ASN A 347 13.36 -25.94 27.03
CA ASN A 347 14.66 -25.25 27.14
C ASN A 347 15.87 -26.15 26.80
N LYS A 348 15.81 -27.44 27.14
CA LYS A 348 16.85 -28.41 26.75
C LYS A 348 16.93 -28.57 25.23
N TYR A 349 15.79 -28.63 24.56
CA TYR A 349 15.70 -28.61 23.10
C TYR A 349 16.25 -27.32 22.51
N LEU A 350 15.82 -26.16 23.02
CA LEU A 350 16.29 -24.86 22.55
C LEU A 350 17.82 -24.79 22.57
N LYS A 351 18.45 -25.21 23.67
CA LYS A 351 19.90 -25.28 23.79
C LYS A 351 20.54 -26.29 22.84
N LYS A 352 19.97 -27.49 22.69
CA LYS A 352 20.48 -28.55 21.81
C LYS A 352 20.47 -28.10 20.34
N GLU A 353 19.40 -27.45 19.91
CA GLU A 353 19.21 -27.02 18.52
C GLU A 353 19.90 -25.70 18.18
N GLY A 354 20.49 -25.01 19.17
CA GLY A 354 21.27 -23.80 18.96
C GLY A 354 20.47 -22.49 19.05
N TYR A 355 19.25 -22.54 19.57
CA TYR A 355 18.42 -21.36 19.91
C TYR A 355 18.84 -20.79 21.28
N THR A 356 20.13 -20.42 21.38
CA THR A 356 20.80 -20.17 22.67
C THR A 356 20.32 -18.92 23.41
N LYS A 357 19.59 -18.02 22.73
CA LYS A 357 19.04 -16.80 23.31
C LYS A 357 17.51 -16.84 23.47
N THR A 358 16.89 -17.97 23.15
CA THR A 358 15.46 -18.22 23.39
C THR A 358 15.28 -19.02 24.68
N SER A 359 14.25 -18.68 25.46
CA SER A 359 13.90 -19.46 26.65
C SER A 359 12.42 -19.44 26.98
N TYR A 360 11.88 -20.61 27.37
CA TYR A 360 10.50 -20.82 27.79
C TYR A 360 10.44 -20.97 29.31
N GLN A 361 10.00 -19.93 30.00
CA GLN A 361 10.08 -19.79 31.45
C GLN A 361 8.71 -19.83 32.14
N SER A 362 7.64 -19.41 31.49
CA SER A 362 6.34 -19.24 32.14
C SER A 362 5.15 -19.59 31.25
N THR A 363 4.04 -19.92 31.89
CA THR A 363 2.74 -20.01 31.20
C THR A 363 2.39 -18.66 30.57
N LEU A 364 1.66 -18.71 29.44
CA LEU A 364 1.15 -17.54 28.74
C LEU A 364 -0.23 -17.15 29.28
N HIS A 365 -0.51 -15.84 29.29
CA HIS A 365 -1.78 -15.26 29.76
C HIS A 365 -2.27 -14.17 28.81
N PRO A 366 -3.59 -13.90 28.74
CA PRO A 366 -4.67 -14.54 29.51
C PRO A 366 -4.91 -16.00 29.10
N SER A 367 -5.26 -16.86 30.06
CA SER A 367 -5.57 -18.27 29.83
C SER A 367 -6.26 -18.88 31.07
N ALA A 368 -6.78 -20.11 30.97
CA ALA A 368 -7.41 -20.83 32.09
C ALA A 368 -6.40 -21.40 33.09
N SER A 369 -5.18 -21.67 32.63
CA SER A 369 -4.03 -22.06 33.44
C SER A 369 -3.67 -21.01 34.51
N LYS A 370 -3.10 -21.47 35.62
CA LYS A 370 -2.47 -20.59 36.62
C LYS A 370 -1.14 -20.05 36.09
N LEU A 371 -0.74 -18.87 36.57
CA LEU A 371 0.61 -18.36 36.36
C LEU A 371 1.62 -19.26 37.06
N ILE A 372 2.42 -19.98 36.26
CA ILE A 372 3.51 -20.84 36.71
C ILE A 372 4.78 -20.38 36.00
N THR A 373 5.89 -20.29 36.73
CA THR A 373 7.16 -19.79 36.20
C THR A 373 8.37 -20.52 36.80
N LEU A 374 9.40 -20.71 35.98
CA LEU A 374 10.76 -21.12 36.35
C LEU A 374 11.57 -19.99 37.01
N GLY A 375 10.99 -18.80 37.18
CA GLY A 375 11.62 -17.62 37.79
C GLY A 375 12.09 -16.56 36.80
N GLY A 376 11.88 -16.77 35.50
CA GLY A 376 12.16 -15.80 34.44
C GLY A 376 10.94 -15.51 33.56
N HIS A 377 11.18 -14.83 32.43
CA HIS A 377 10.17 -14.53 31.42
C HIS A 377 10.50 -15.23 30.09
N ASN A 378 9.46 -15.50 29.30
CA ASN A 378 9.64 -16.03 27.95
C ASN A 378 10.36 -14.98 27.09
N GLN A 379 11.44 -15.37 26.42
CA GLN A 379 12.24 -14.44 25.61
C GLN A 379 12.78 -15.14 24.37
N THR A 380 13.07 -14.36 23.34
CA THR A 380 13.67 -14.84 22.09
C THR A 380 14.46 -13.73 21.41
N THR A 381 15.11 -14.07 20.30
CA THR A 381 15.76 -13.11 19.39
C THR A 381 15.26 -13.27 17.97
N VAL A 382 15.39 -12.21 17.18
CA VAL A 382 15.10 -12.26 15.74
C VAL A 382 16.00 -13.25 15.01
N THR A 383 17.27 -13.42 15.43
CA THR A 383 18.16 -14.44 14.86
C THR A 383 17.68 -15.87 15.16
N ASP A 384 17.29 -16.19 16.39
CA ASP A 384 16.81 -17.54 16.71
C ASP A 384 15.45 -17.84 16.05
N CYS A 385 14.58 -16.84 15.91
CA CYS A 385 13.35 -16.95 15.12
C CYS A 385 13.66 -17.19 13.63
N GLY A 386 14.61 -16.43 13.06
CA GLY A 386 15.03 -16.58 11.67
C GLY A 386 15.57 -17.98 11.37
N LYS A 387 16.44 -18.51 12.24
CA LYS A 387 16.96 -19.89 12.14
C LYS A 387 15.83 -20.93 12.18
N LEU A 388 14.86 -20.76 13.08
CA LEU A 388 13.73 -21.68 13.18
C LEU A 388 12.92 -21.70 11.87
N LEU A 389 12.56 -20.52 11.36
CA LEU A 389 11.82 -20.39 10.10
C LEU A 389 12.60 -20.94 8.91
N GLU A 390 13.92 -20.72 8.86
CA GLU A 390 14.78 -21.29 7.81
C GLU A 390 14.76 -22.81 7.85
N ARG A 391 14.93 -23.42 9.03
CA ARG A 391 14.89 -24.88 9.16
C ARG A 391 13.52 -25.45 8.80
N ILE A 392 12.43 -24.77 9.15
CA ILE A 392 11.07 -25.18 8.72
C ILE A 392 10.97 -25.10 7.20
N TYR A 393 11.37 -23.97 6.59
CA TYR A 393 11.33 -23.78 5.15
C TYR A 393 12.13 -24.84 4.38
N ARG A 394 13.33 -25.18 4.87
CA ARG A 394 14.22 -26.17 4.24
C ARG A 394 13.84 -27.62 4.49
N GLY A 395 12.88 -27.90 5.37
CA GLY A 395 12.50 -29.27 5.73
C GLY A 395 13.40 -29.92 6.78
N GLU A 396 14.08 -29.12 7.60
CA GLU A 396 15.19 -29.51 8.48
C GLU A 396 14.89 -29.35 9.99
N CYS A 397 13.73 -28.81 10.38
CA CYS A 397 13.43 -28.47 11.78
C CYS A 397 13.23 -29.69 12.70
N VAL A 398 12.78 -30.82 12.13
CA VAL A 398 12.64 -32.14 12.79
C VAL A 398 12.77 -33.25 11.74
N SER A 399 11.85 -33.24 10.78
CA SER A 399 11.86 -34.03 9.55
C SER A 399 11.24 -33.19 8.43
N LYS A 400 11.27 -33.69 7.19
CA LYS A 400 10.62 -33.02 6.07
C LYS A 400 9.11 -32.90 6.30
N GLU A 401 8.46 -33.99 6.69
CA GLU A 401 7.02 -34.08 6.90
C GLU A 401 6.57 -33.16 8.05
N ALA A 402 7.26 -33.21 9.19
CA ALA A 402 6.96 -32.32 10.31
C ALA A 402 7.15 -30.84 9.93
N SER A 403 8.14 -30.53 9.10
CA SER A 403 8.37 -29.16 8.63
C SER A 403 7.28 -28.68 7.66
N GLU A 404 6.78 -29.56 6.80
CA GLU A 404 5.63 -29.26 5.92
C GLU A 404 4.38 -28.96 6.76
N GLU A 405 4.09 -29.75 7.79
CA GLU A 405 2.94 -29.48 8.68
C GLU A 405 3.12 -28.19 9.50
N MET A 406 4.31 -27.94 10.05
CA MET A 406 4.63 -26.68 10.74
C MET A 406 4.43 -25.48 9.81
N LEU A 407 4.85 -25.60 8.56
CA LEU A 407 4.70 -24.56 7.57
C LEU A 407 3.22 -24.31 7.23
N ASP A 408 2.42 -25.37 7.10
CA ASP A 408 0.99 -25.26 6.82
C ASP A 408 0.23 -24.56 7.97
N LEU A 409 0.60 -24.82 9.23
CA LEU A 409 0.06 -24.07 10.37
C LEU A 409 0.40 -22.57 10.28
N LEU A 410 1.65 -22.23 9.98
CA LEU A 410 2.10 -20.83 9.84
C LEU A 410 1.44 -20.11 8.66
N LYS A 411 1.21 -20.80 7.54
CA LYS A 411 0.48 -20.25 6.36
C LYS A 411 -0.98 -19.95 6.65
N ASN A 412 -1.58 -20.66 7.61
CA ASN A 412 -2.99 -20.46 7.98
C ASN A 412 -3.18 -19.41 9.07
N GLN A 413 -2.12 -18.76 9.55
CA GLN A 413 -2.18 -17.71 10.56
C GLN A 413 -3.27 -16.68 10.26
N GLN A 414 -4.14 -16.42 11.24
CA GLN A 414 -5.26 -15.49 11.08
C GLN A 414 -4.86 -14.04 11.34
N ASN A 415 -3.86 -13.78 12.19
CA ASN A 415 -3.36 -12.43 12.40
C ASN A 415 -2.30 -12.08 11.34
N THR A 416 -2.75 -11.42 10.28
CA THR A 416 -1.93 -10.95 9.14
C THR A 416 -1.68 -9.44 9.17
N SER A 417 -2.05 -8.76 10.27
CA SER A 417 -2.10 -7.30 10.36
C SER A 417 -0.75 -6.58 10.42
N LYS A 418 0.38 -7.30 10.30
CA LYS A 418 1.74 -6.77 10.49
C LYS A 418 2.59 -6.96 9.25
N ILE A 419 3.47 -7.96 9.19
CA ILE A 419 4.32 -8.18 8.02
C ILE A 419 3.48 -8.43 6.77
N PRO A 420 2.47 -9.33 6.77
CA PRO A 420 1.69 -9.60 5.56
C PRO A 420 0.94 -8.38 5.02
N GLU A 421 0.22 -7.64 5.87
CA GLU A 421 -0.47 -6.41 5.45
C GLU A 421 0.50 -5.33 4.94
N GLY A 422 1.71 -5.28 5.51
CA GLY A 422 2.75 -4.35 5.09
C GLY A 422 3.30 -4.58 3.68
N LEU A 423 3.10 -5.77 3.09
CA LEU A 423 3.58 -6.05 1.73
C LEU A 423 2.88 -5.19 0.68
N GLY A 424 1.63 -4.75 0.93
CA GLY A 424 0.84 -3.95 -0.01
C GLY A 424 0.43 -4.69 -1.30
N VAL A 425 0.81 -5.97 -1.44
CA VAL A 425 0.50 -6.85 -2.56
C VAL A 425 0.08 -8.22 -2.04
N ASP A 426 -0.73 -8.94 -2.82
CA ASP A 426 -1.20 -10.29 -2.46
C ASP A 426 -0.10 -11.32 -2.73
N VAL A 427 0.74 -11.55 -1.71
CA VAL A 427 1.84 -12.50 -1.73
C VAL A 427 1.65 -13.49 -0.59
N PRO A 428 1.79 -14.81 -0.82
CA PRO A 428 1.68 -15.79 0.25
C PRO A 428 2.71 -15.55 1.35
N THR A 429 2.30 -15.71 2.60
CA THR A 429 3.16 -15.63 3.77
C THR A 429 2.92 -16.80 4.71
N ALA A 430 3.94 -17.19 5.47
CA ALA A 430 3.79 -18.07 6.62
C ALA A 430 4.32 -17.34 7.86
N ASN A 431 3.45 -16.90 8.77
CA ASN A 431 3.83 -15.98 9.84
C ASN A 431 3.38 -16.40 11.25
N LYS A 432 4.05 -15.82 12.25
CA LYS A 432 3.63 -15.87 13.66
C LYS A 432 3.82 -14.51 14.30
N THR A 433 2.73 -13.98 14.84
CA THR A 433 2.76 -12.75 15.64
C THR A 433 3.08 -13.01 17.11
N GLY A 434 3.65 -11.99 17.77
CA GLY A 434 3.75 -11.87 19.22
C GLY A 434 3.31 -10.48 19.63
N GLU A 435 2.43 -10.36 20.62
CA GLU A 435 1.96 -9.05 21.06
C GLU A 435 1.54 -9.03 22.53
N THR A 436 1.77 -7.87 23.14
CA THR A 436 1.19 -7.37 24.39
C THR A 436 0.63 -5.97 24.12
N ASP A 437 0.25 -5.23 25.16
CA ASP A 437 -0.15 -3.82 25.00
C ASP A 437 1.07 -2.96 24.59
N GLU A 438 2.28 -3.30 25.04
CA GLU A 438 3.51 -2.52 24.84
C GLU A 438 4.47 -3.10 23.78
N ASP A 439 4.36 -4.39 23.47
CA ASP A 439 5.29 -5.12 22.61
C ASP A 439 4.56 -5.61 21.35
N GLN A 440 5.17 -5.37 20.18
CA GLN A 440 4.62 -5.80 18.90
C GLN A 440 5.70 -6.50 18.08
N HIS A 441 5.43 -7.74 17.70
CA HIS A 441 6.35 -8.58 16.94
C HIS A 441 5.61 -9.33 15.84
N ASP A 442 6.37 -9.69 14.80
CA ASP A 442 5.96 -10.63 13.77
C ASP A 442 7.18 -11.26 13.12
N ILE A 443 7.06 -12.54 12.76
CA ILE A 443 8.09 -13.28 12.02
C ILE A 443 7.42 -13.98 10.86
N ALA A 444 7.99 -13.90 9.67
CA ALA A 444 7.38 -14.45 8.47
C ALA A 444 8.40 -15.01 7.48
N ILE A 445 7.98 -16.06 6.78
CA ILE A 445 8.51 -16.42 5.46
C ILE A 445 7.61 -15.75 4.42
N VAL A 446 8.19 -14.98 3.51
CA VAL A 446 7.47 -14.27 2.45
C VAL A 446 7.85 -14.87 1.10
N TYR A 447 6.84 -15.31 0.34
CA TYR A 447 7.01 -15.97 -0.95
C TYR A 447 6.95 -14.97 -2.11
N GLY A 448 7.92 -14.04 -2.12
CA GLY A 448 7.99 -12.97 -3.11
C GLY A 448 8.16 -13.45 -4.56
N THR A 449 7.88 -12.55 -5.51
CA THR A 449 7.90 -12.85 -6.95
C THR A 449 9.29 -13.11 -7.53
N LYS A 450 10.34 -12.55 -6.93
CA LYS A 450 11.74 -12.68 -7.33
C LYS A 450 12.52 -13.60 -6.40
N THR A 451 12.37 -13.43 -5.08
CA THR A 451 12.96 -14.32 -4.08
C THR A 451 12.00 -14.59 -2.92
N THR A 452 12.14 -15.78 -2.32
CA THR A 452 11.56 -16.07 -1.00
C THR A 452 12.52 -15.61 0.08
N TYR A 453 12.02 -14.93 1.10
CA TYR A 453 12.86 -14.42 2.18
C TYR A 453 12.21 -14.60 3.56
N ILE A 454 13.03 -14.49 4.60
CA ILE A 454 12.59 -14.44 6.00
C ILE A 454 12.73 -13.01 6.50
N LEU A 455 11.69 -12.52 7.16
CA LEU A 455 11.70 -11.27 7.91
C LEU A 455 11.26 -11.54 9.35
N CYS A 456 12.05 -11.13 10.32
CA CYS A 456 11.67 -11.15 11.72
C CYS A 456 11.81 -9.74 12.30
N VAL A 457 10.74 -9.21 12.87
CA VAL A 457 10.71 -7.88 13.47
C VAL A 457 10.18 -7.99 14.89
N MET A 458 10.93 -7.46 15.86
CA MET A 458 10.51 -7.34 17.24
C MET A 458 10.65 -5.89 17.70
N SER A 459 9.61 -5.37 18.34
CA SER A 459 9.62 -4.06 19.00
C SER A 459 9.08 -4.11 20.42
N GLU A 460 9.68 -3.33 21.32
CA GLU A 460 9.20 -3.08 22.69
C GLU A 460 9.08 -1.58 22.92
N ASN A 461 8.06 -1.15 23.66
CA ASN A 461 7.84 0.25 24.07
C ASN A 461 7.73 1.26 22.89
N ALA A 462 7.10 0.84 21.79
CA ALA A 462 6.91 1.67 20.59
C ALA A 462 5.43 1.99 20.34
N SER A 463 5.10 3.28 20.23
CA SER A 463 3.72 3.76 20.14
C SER A 463 3.01 3.41 18.83
N ASN A 464 3.76 3.40 17.71
CA ASN A 464 3.25 3.13 16.36
C ASN A 464 3.79 1.82 15.78
N ALA A 465 4.05 0.84 16.64
CA ALA A 465 4.81 -0.34 16.26
C ALA A 465 4.21 -1.14 15.08
N ILE A 466 2.89 -1.33 15.03
CA ILE A 466 2.24 -2.07 13.93
C ILE A 466 2.48 -1.37 12.58
N ALA A 467 2.29 -0.04 12.52
CA ALA A 467 2.53 0.74 11.31
C ALA A 467 4.00 0.70 10.90
N ASN A 468 4.92 0.77 11.86
CA ASN A 468 6.36 0.69 11.62
C ASN A 468 6.78 -0.72 11.14
N ILE A 469 6.21 -1.80 11.66
CA ILE A 469 6.43 -3.17 11.14
C ILE A 469 5.95 -3.28 9.69
N ARG A 470 4.78 -2.71 9.37
CA ARG A 470 4.26 -2.68 7.99
C ARG A 470 5.20 -1.92 7.06
N ASN A 471 5.73 -0.78 7.51
CA ASN A 471 6.71 0.01 6.74
C ASN A 471 8.01 -0.77 6.51
N ILE A 472 8.56 -1.42 7.53
CA ILE A 472 9.73 -2.30 7.37
C ILE A 472 9.42 -3.41 6.37
N SER A 473 8.27 -4.07 6.48
CA SER A 473 7.85 -5.13 5.55
C SER A 473 7.79 -4.66 4.10
N ARG A 474 7.16 -3.51 3.84
CA ARG A 474 7.08 -2.86 2.52
C ARG A 474 8.45 -2.60 1.93
N VAL A 475 9.34 -1.97 2.69
CA VAL A 475 10.70 -1.64 2.25
C VAL A 475 11.50 -2.92 1.96
N VAL A 476 11.45 -3.92 2.85
CA VAL A 476 12.14 -5.21 2.62
C VAL A 476 11.61 -5.90 1.36
N TYR A 477 10.29 -5.92 1.16
CA TYR A 477 9.70 -6.49 -0.06
C TYR A 477 10.18 -5.76 -1.31
N ASN A 478 10.16 -4.44 -1.31
CA ASN A 478 10.59 -3.63 -2.46
C ASN A 478 12.07 -3.86 -2.80
N TYR A 479 12.95 -3.94 -1.80
CA TYR A 479 14.38 -4.20 -2.04
C TYR A 479 14.66 -5.59 -2.60
N LEU A 480 13.86 -6.60 -2.23
CA LEU A 480 14.13 -7.98 -2.59
C LEU A 480 13.30 -8.46 -3.80
N ASN A 481 12.18 -7.81 -4.13
CA ASN A 481 11.21 -8.32 -5.09
C ASN A 481 10.76 -7.38 -6.20
N LEU A 482 11.25 -6.14 -6.22
CA LEU A 482 11.20 -5.27 -7.40
C LEU A 482 12.52 -5.38 -8.19
#